data_AF-A0A6A4PQU6-F1
#
_entry.id   AF-A0A6A4PQU6-F1
#
_cell.length_a   1.000
_cell.length_b   1.000
_cell.length_c   1.000
_cell.angle_alpha   90.00
_cell.angle_beta   90.00
_cell.angle_gamma   90.00
#
_symmetry.space_group_name_H-M   'P 1'
#
loop_
_entity.id
_entity.type
_entity.pdbx_description
1 polymer ?
#
loop_
_entity_poly.entity_id
_entity_poly.type
_entity_poly.pdbx_seq_one_letter_code
_entity_poly.pdbx_strand_id
1 'polypeptide(L)'
;MDSSSVIDCHSNTNGVHLGIQKLRDANSNLLSPGNLVRHHTQSVFKSLCKLLNPPPETLGAAALALHYANVIIVIEKLATSPHLIGLDARDDLFNMLPRHVRATLREKLKPYTKTTVYDTSLAEEWTEAMSSILEWLAPLAHNMIRWQSERSFEQHSFVSRTNVLLVQTLYFANQEKIEETITELLVGLNYVWRYSRELNEKALAECSSFRVDNENLNLN
;
A
#
# COMPACT_ATOMS: atom_id res chain seq x y z
N MET A 1 -47.07 6.32 -33.37
CA MET A 1 -46.00 5.38 -33.73
C MET A 1 -44.71 5.91 -33.13
N ASP A 2 -44.16 5.44 -32.02
CA ASP A 2 -44.57 4.54 -30.94
C ASP A 2 -43.64 4.87 -29.75
N SER A 3 -44.22 4.90 -28.54
CA SER A 3 -43.70 4.37 -27.25
C SER A 3 -42.34 4.89 -26.72
N SER A 4 -42.27 5.66 -25.60
CA SER A 4 -42.43 5.26 -24.18
C SER A 4 -41.42 4.17 -23.76
N SER A 5 -40.67 4.23 -22.65
CA SER A 5 -41.04 4.69 -21.31
C SER A 5 -39.84 5.10 -20.44
N VAL A 6 -40.06 6.13 -19.62
CA VAL A 6 -39.33 6.44 -18.38
C VAL A 6 -40.01 5.64 -17.26
N ILE A 7 -39.24 4.98 -16.39
CA ILE A 7 -39.77 4.31 -15.20
C ILE A 7 -39.17 4.96 -13.96
N ASP A 8 -39.97 5.82 -13.32
CA ASP A 8 -39.86 6.22 -11.92
C ASP A 8 -40.69 5.26 -11.07
N CYS A 9 -40.07 4.67 -10.04
CA CYS A 9 -40.77 3.82 -9.07
C CYS A 9 -41.00 4.59 -7.77
N HIS A 10 -42.19 5.18 -7.65
CA HIS A 10 -42.72 5.72 -6.40
C HIS A 10 -43.17 4.60 -5.45
N SER A 11 -42.87 4.80 -4.16
CA SER A 11 -43.35 4.03 -3.03
C SER A 11 -44.88 4.11 -2.91
N ASN A 12 -45.55 2.97 -2.64
CA ASN A 12 -46.93 2.98 -2.15
C ASN A 12 -47.11 1.98 -1.01
N THR A 13 -47.74 2.49 0.04
CA THR A 13 -48.19 1.84 1.28
C THR A 13 -49.64 1.35 1.14
N ASN A 14 -50.09 0.58 2.15
CA ASN A 14 -51.44 0.05 2.42
C ASN A 14 -51.63 -1.39 1.90
N GLY A 15 -52.06 -2.41 2.65
CA GLY A 15 -52.66 -2.53 3.98
C GLY A 15 -53.90 -3.43 3.88
N VAL A 16 -53.89 -4.66 4.42
CA VAL A 16 -55.07 -5.57 4.54
C VAL A 16 -54.81 -6.54 5.72
N HIS A 17 -55.39 -6.32 6.90
CA HIS A 17 -56.65 -6.87 7.45
C HIS A 17 -56.47 -8.08 8.41
N LEU A 18 -56.49 -7.73 9.71
CA LEU A 18 -57.25 -8.32 10.82
C LEU A 18 -57.67 -9.81 10.74
N GLY A 19 -57.13 -10.60 11.66
CA GLY A 19 -57.67 -11.88 12.12
C GLY A 19 -57.36 -12.08 13.60
N ILE A 20 -58.29 -11.70 14.47
CA ILE A 20 -58.24 -11.96 15.91
C ILE A 20 -58.76 -13.38 16.15
N GLN A 21 -57.93 -14.27 16.69
CA GLN A 21 -58.41 -15.44 17.42
C GLN A 21 -57.73 -15.47 18.79
N LYS A 22 -58.57 -15.29 19.82
CA LYS A 22 -58.24 -15.31 21.23
C LYS A 22 -58.24 -16.77 21.70
N LEU A 23 -57.13 -17.28 22.23
CA LEU A 23 -57.13 -18.46 23.10
C LEU A 23 -56.41 -18.10 24.40
N ARG A 24 -57.04 -18.49 25.49
CA ARG A 24 -56.86 -18.03 26.87
C ARG A 24 -55.92 -18.98 27.64
N ASP A 25 -55.05 -18.33 28.43
CA ASP A 25 -54.36 -18.71 29.68
C ASP A 25 -53.65 -20.07 29.83
N ALA A 26 -52.32 -20.00 29.99
CA ALA A 26 -51.59 -20.80 30.97
C ALA A 26 -50.29 -20.07 31.38
N ASN A 27 -50.19 -19.77 32.68
CA ASN A 27 -49.01 -19.22 33.33
C ASN A 27 -47.79 -20.14 33.17
N SER A 28 -46.67 -19.60 32.68
CA SER A 28 -45.34 -20.06 33.09
C SER A 28 -44.41 -18.85 33.19
N ASN A 29 -43.97 -18.60 34.42
CA ASN A 29 -42.93 -17.64 34.73
C ASN A 29 -41.62 -18.13 34.09
N LEU A 30 -41.24 -17.56 32.95
CA LEU A 30 -39.88 -17.69 32.42
C LEU A 30 -39.08 -16.49 32.91
N LEU A 31 -38.21 -16.79 33.88
CA LEU A 31 -37.15 -15.92 34.39
C LEU A 31 -36.48 -15.15 33.24
N SER A 32 -36.64 -13.83 33.24
CA SER A 32 -35.85 -12.93 32.41
C SER A 32 -34.40 -12.93 32.92
N PRO A 33 -33.40 -13.40 32.16
CA PRO A 33 -32.02 -13.29 32.57
C PRO A 33 -31.56 -11.85 32.39
N GLY A 34 -31.37 -11.18 33.52
CA GLY A 34 -30.32 -10.21 33.80
C GLY A 34 -29.85 -9.28 32.69
N ASN A 35 -30.22 -8.00 32.84
CA ASN A 35 -29.52 -6.84 32.31
C ASN A 35 -28.09 -6.68 32.89
N LEU A 36 -27.22 -7.68 32.79
CA LEU A 36 -25.89 -7.67 33.40
C LEU A 36 -24.75 -8.00 32.43
N VAL A 37 -24.84 -7.65 31.14
CA VAL A 37 -23.67 -7.77 30.23
C VAL A 37 -23.61 -6.63 29.20
N ARG A 38 -24.16 -5.44 29.50
CA ARG A 38 -24.06 -4.29 28.58
C ARG A 38 -23.00 -3.26 28.99
N HIS A 39 -22.76 -3.09 30.28
CA HIS A 39 -21.86 -2.04 30.78
C HIS A 39 -20.40 -2.50 30.90
N HIS A 40 -20.14 -3.77 31.19
CA HIS A 40 -18.78 -4.29 31.34
C HIS A 40 -18.07 -4.45 29.99
N THR A 41 -18.76 -5.02 29.00
CA THR A 41 -18.25 -5.18 27.63
C THR A 41 -17.98 -3.82 26.98
N GLN A 42 -18.85 -2.84 27.16
CA GLN A 42 -18.64 -1.50 26.63
C GLN A 42 -17.48 -0.76 27.32
N SER A 43 -17.23 -0.99 28.61
CA SER A 43 -16.08 -0.45 29.35
C SER A 43 -14.75 -1.05 28.85
N VAL A 44 -14.69 -2.37 28.68
CA VAL A 44 -13.49 -3.07 28.17
C VAL A 44 -13.20 -2.67 26.71
N PHE A 45 -14.23 -2.61 25.86
CA PHE A 45 -14.08 -2.13 24.47
C PHE A 45 -13.61 -0.67 24.44
N LYS A 46 -14.16 0.21 25.26
CA LYS A 46 -13.73 1.62 25.33
C LYS A 46 -12.28 1.75 25.80
N SER A 47 -11.83 0.91 26.74
CA SER A 47 -10.43 0.86 27.16
C SER A 47 -9.50 0.28 26.07
N LEU A 48 -9.93 -0.75 25.34
CA LEU A 48 -9.17 -1.31 24.21
C LEU A 48 -9.07 -0.31 23.04
N CYS A 49 -10.14 0.45 22.75
CA CYS A 49 -10.09 1.53 21.77
C CYS A 49 -9.08 2.63 22.18
N LYS A 50 -8.96 2.93 23.48
CA LYS A 50 -7.93 3.87 23.98
C LYS A 50 -6.50 3.33 23.78
N LEU A 51 -6.29 2.02 23.90
CA LEU A 51 -4.99 1.38 23.68
C LEU A 51 -4.61 1.28 22.20
N LEU A 52 -5.59 1.35 21.30
CA LEU A 52 -5.38 1.40 19.86
C LEU A 52 -5.23 2.83 19.33
N ASN A 53 -5.31 3.86 20.19
CA ASN A 53 -4.98 5.21 19.78
C ASN A 53 -3.47 5.31 19.59
N PRO A 54 -3.01 5.50 18.36
CA PRO A 54 -1.58 5.54 18.13
C PRO A 54 -1.05 6.93 18.53
N PRO A 55 0.19 7.04 19.04
CA PRO A 55 0.81 8.33 19.36
C PRO A 55 0.75 9.32 18.19
N PRO A 56 0.71 10.64 18.43
CA PRO A 56 0.52 11.64 17.36
C PRO A 56 1.62 11.61 16.29
N GLU A 57 2.80 11.10 16.62
CA GLU A 57 3.95 10.97 15.72
C GLU A 57 3.86 9.75 14.79
N THR A 58 2.79 8.95 14.88
CA THR A 58 2.66 7.71 14.11
C THR A 58 1.89 7.88 12.83
N LEU A 59 2.13 6.97 11.90
CA LEU A 59 1.39 6.90 10.63
C LEU A 59 -0.10 6.63 10.82
N GLY A 60 -0.50 5.89 11.86
CA GLY A 60 -1.90 5.66 12.20
C GLY A 60 -2.61 6.93 12.66
N ALA A 61 -1.93 7.77 13.47
CA ALA A 61 -2.48 9.05 13.91
C ALA A 61 -2.60 10.05 12.75
N ALA A 62 -1.63 10.05 11.84
CA ALA A 62 -1.64 10.89 10.64
C ALA A 62 -2.53 10.34 9.50
N ALA A 63 -3.14 9.16 9.67
CA ALA A 63 -3.89 8.45 8.63
C ALA A 63 -3.08 8.16 7.34
N LEU A 64 -1.76 8.00 7.47
CA LEU A 64 -0.82 7.75 6.36
C LEU A 64 -0.37 6.28 6.25
N ALA A 65 -0.71 5.43 7.22
CA ALA A 65 -0.21 4.04 7.25
C ALA A 65 -0.51 3.24 5.97
N LEU A 66 -1.72 3.32 5.44
CA LEU A 66 -2.10 2.64 4.19
C LEU A 66 -1.39 3.26 2.97
N HIS A 67 -1.26 4.58 2.96
CA HIS A 67 -0.62 5.30 1.88
C HIS A 67 0.87 4.92 1.76
N TYR A 68 1.59 4.92 2.88
CA TYR A 68 2.98 4.47 2.90
C TYR A 68 3.15 2.98 2.63
N ALA A 69 2.21 2.13 3.05
CA ALA A 69 2.24 0.71 2.68
C ALA A 69 2.23 0.52 1.15
N ASN A 70 1.38 1.26 0.44
CA ASN A 70 1.37 1.22 -1.03
C ASN A 70 2.68 1.70 -1.64
N VAL A 71 3.27 2.78 -1.12
CA VAL A 71 4.57 3.29 -1.57
C VAL A 71 5.67 2.24 -1.39
N ILE A 72 5.76 1.62 -0.21
CA ILE A 72 6.75 0.60 0.11
C ILE A 72 6.62 -0.62 -0.81
N ILE A 73 5.40 -1.09 -1.07
CA ILE A 73 5.16 -2.23 -1.98
C ILE A 73 5.59 -1.90 -3.41
N VAL A 74 5.36 -0.67 -3.87
CA VAL A 74 5.86 -0.24 -5.19
C VAL A 74 7.39 -0.23 -5.20
N ILE A 75 8.03 0.34 -4.17
CA ILE A 75 9.50 0.35 -4.06
C ILE A 75 10.07 -1.08 -4.05
N GLU A 76 9.48 -2.01 -3.29
CA GLU A 76 9.90 -3.42 -3.23
C GLU A 76 9.87 -4.08 -4.62
N LYS A 77 8.78 -3.87 -5.37
CA LYS A 77 8.65 -4.40 -6.74
C LYS A 77 9.72 -3.84 -7.67
N LEU A 78 9.97 -2.54 -7.59
CA LEU A 78 10.98 -1.86 -8.41
C LEU A 78 12.40 -2.30 -8.03
N ALA A 79 12.67 -2.54 -6.75
CA ALA A 79 13.95 -3.06 -6.26
C ALA A 79 14.21 -4.50 -6.74
N THR A 80 13.17 -5.32 -6.84
CA THR A 80 13.27 -6.71 -7.34
C THR A 80 13.47 -6.76 -8.87
N SER A 81 12.99 -5.76 -9.61
CA SER A 81 13.06 -5.74 -11.07
C SER A 81 13.39 -4.34 -11.62
N PRO A 82 14.61 -3.83 -11.35
CA PRO A 82 14.99 -2.46 -11.71
C PRO A 82 15.08 -2.23 -13.23
N HIS A 83 15.18 -3.30 -14.01
CA HIS A 83 15.20 -3.27 -15.48
C HIS A 83 13.81 -3.12 -16.11
N LEU A 84 12.72 -3.34 -15.36
CA LEU A 84 11.34 -3.19 -15.84
C LEU A 84 10.78 -1.78 -15.59
N ILE A 85 11.59 -0.87 -15.08
CA ILE A 85 11.17 0.50 -14.73
C ILE A 85 11.09 1.36 -15.99
N GLY A 86 9.89 1.46 -16.55
CA GLY A 86 9.54 2.48 -17.53
C GLY A 86 9.50 3.88 -16.90
N LEU A 87 9.57 4.93 -17.72
CA LEU A 87 9.43 6.32 -17.27
C LEU A 87 8.13 6.53 -16.49
N ASP A 88 7.04 5.91 -16.94
CA ASP A 88 5.71 5.99 -16.31
C ASP A 88 5.73 5.46 -14.86
N ALA A 89 6.41 4.34 -14.62
CA ALA A 89 6.50 3.74 -13.28
C ALA A 89 7.23 4.64 -12.27
N ARG A 90 8.23 5.41 -12.73
CA ARG A 90 8.90 6.42 -11.89
C ARG A 90 7.96 7.56 -11.55
N ASP A 91 7.27 8.10 -12.55
CA ASP A 91 6.39 9.25 -12.36
C ASP A 91 5.22 8.88 -11.46
N ASP A 92 4.66 7.68 -11.61
CA ASP A 92 3.65 7.12 -10.71
C ASP A 92 4.17 7.02 -9.28
N LEU A 93 5.36 6.43 -9.07
CA LEU A 93 5.97 6.37 -7.74
C LEU A 93 6.14 7.78 -7.15
N PHE A 94 6.66 8.74 -7.92
CA PHE A 94 6.87 10.10 -7.45
C PHE A 94 5.55 10.80 -7.08
N ASN A 95 4.48 10.56 -7.84
CA ASN A 95 3.16 11.10 -7.57
C ASN A 95 2.48 10.47 -6.34
N MET A 96 2.86 9.24 -5.99
CA MET A 96 2.44 8.59 -4.76
C MET A 96 3.13 9.16 -3.50
N LEU A 97 4.22 9.94 -3.62
CA LEU A 97 4.95 10.41 -2.45
C LEU A 97 4.29 11.62 -1.77
N PRO A 98 4.17 11.61 -0.43
CA PRO A 98 3.79 12.78 0.35
C PRO A 98 4.71 13.98 0.08
N ARG A 99 4.18 15.19 0.28
CA ARG A 99 4.89 16.45 -0.03
C ARG A 99 6.24 16.54 0.67
N HIS A 100 6.30 16.10 1.94
CA HIS A 100 7.52 16.14 2.74
C HIS A 100 8.60 15.24 2.14
N VAL A 101 8.29 13.95 1.92
CA VAL A 101 9.20 13.00 1.27
C VAL A 101 9.69 13.50 -0.08
N ARG A 102 8.79 14.07 -0.91
CA ARG A 102 9.19 14.67 -2.20
C ARG A 102 10.19 15.81 -2.05
N ALA A 103 10.00 16.68 -1.06
CA ALA A 103 10.90 17.80 -0.80
C ALA A 103 12.28 17.29 -0.37
N THR A 104 12.32 16.39 0.62
CA THR A 104 13.56 15.79 1.13
C THR A 104 14.31 15.03 0.05
N LEU A 105 13.59 14.23 -0.76
CA LEU A 105 14.17 13.49 -1.87
C LEU A 105 14.81 14.42 -2.90
N ARG A 106 14.17 15.54 -3.26
CA ARG A 106 14.74 16.51 -4.20
C ARG A 106 16.06 17.09 -3.71
N GLU A 107 16.13 17.44 -2.43
CA GLU A 107 17.37 17.94 -1.83
C GLU A 107 18.47 16.87 -1.82
N LYS A 108 18.14 15.63 -1.45
CA LYS A 108 19.08 14.50 -1.45
C LYS A 108 19.57 14.12 -2.84
N LEU A 109 18.73 14.24 -3.87
CA LEU A 109 19.09 13.88 -5.25
C LEU A 109 19.85 14.98 -6.01
N LYS A 110 19.81 16.23 -5.53
CA LYS A 110 20.47 17.37 -6.18
C LYS A 110 21.96 17.15 -6.53
N PRO A 111 22.80 16.54 -5.66
CA PRO A 111 24.20 16.26 -5.98
C PRO A 111 24.38 15.26 -7.15
N TYR A 112 23.47 14.30 -7.28
CA TYR A 112 23.54 13.21 -8.27
C TYR A 112 23.08 13.62 -9.68
N THR A 113 22.55 14.84 -9.86
CA THR A 113 22.14 15.34 -11.17
C THR A 113 23.31 15.63 -12.11
N LYS A 114 24.53 15.75 -11.57
CA LYS A 114 25.75 16.12 -12.31
C LYS A 114 26.76 14.97 -12.43
N THR A 115 26.52 13.84 -11.77
CA THR A 115 27.40 12.68 -11.81
C THR A 115 27.14 11.89 -13.08
N THR A 116 28.16 11.71 -13.91
CA THR A 116 28.09 11.01 -15.20
C THR A 116 28.75 9.64 -15.18
N VAL A 117 29.25 9.22 -14.02
CA VAL A 117 29.94 7.94 -13.83
C VAL A 117 29.36 7.29 -12.60
N TYR A 118 28.70 6.15 -12.79
CA TYR A 118 28.19 5.32 -11.72
C TYR A 118 29.12 4.13 -11.52
N ASP A 119 29.50 3.90 -10.27
CA ASP A 119 30.34 2.79 -9.83
C ASP A 119 29.50 1.54 -9.56
N THR A 120 30.00 0.39 -10.03
CA THR A 120 29.47 -0.95 -9.80
C THR A 120 29.48 -1.33 -8.32
N SER A 121 30.57 -1.05 -7.59
CA SER A 121 30.69 -1.39 -6.17
C SER A 121 29.58 -0.71 -5.36
N LEU A 122 29.43 0.59 -5.58
CA LEU A 122 28.40 1.37 -4.91
C LEU A 122 26.98 0.94 -5.32
N ALA A 123 26.76 0.46 -6.54
CA ALA A 123 25.46 -0.06 -6.96
C ALA A 123 25.09 -1.35 -6.21
N GLU A 124 26.08 -2.21 -5.98
CA GLU A 124 25.93 -3.44 -5.19
C GLU A 124 25.63 -3.11 -3.72
N GLU A 125 26.39 -2.18 -3.12
CA GLU A 125 26.16 -1.70 -1.75
C GLU A 125 24.74 -1.12 -1.57
N TRP A 126 24.27 -0.30 -2.52
CA TRP A 126 22.90 0.21 -2.49
C TRP A 126 21.86 -0.91 -2.61
N THR A 127 22.11 -1.91 -3.46
CA THR A 127 21.20 -3.05 -3.64
C THR A 127 21.10 -3.87 -2.35
N GLU A 128 22.22 -4.12 -1.68
CA GLU A 128 22.27 -4.82 -0.40
C GLU A 128 21.57 -4.02 0.71
N ALA A 129 21.88 -2.74 0.84
CA ALA A 129 21.26 -1.86 1.84
C ALA A 129 19.74 -1.79 1.68
N MET A 130 19.25 -1.61 0.44
CA MET A 130 17.83 -1.62 0.14
C MET A 130 17.17 -2.96 0.50
N SER A 131 17.85 -4.08 0.19
CA SER A 131 17.34 -5.42 0.51
C SER A 131 17.21 -5.62 2.03
N SER A 132 18.21 -5.18 2.80
CA SER A 132 18.17 -5.25 4.26
C SER A 132 17.03 -4.41 4.86
N ILE A 133 16.79 -3.21 4.33
CA ILE A 133 15.66 -2.36 4.77
C ILE A 133 14.33 -3.03 4.43
N LEU A 134 14.18 -3.53 3.20
CA LEU A 134 12.93 -4.12 2.73
C LEU A 134 12.60 -5.44 3.43
N GLU A 135 13.60 -6.21 3.88
CA GLU A 135 13.42 -7.45 4.62
C GLU A 135 12.48 -7.28 5.82
N TRP A 136 12.64 -6.20 6.59
CA TRP A 136 11.78 -5.93 7.75
C TRP A 136 10.60 -5.02 7.43
N LEU A 137 10.72 -4.13 6.43
CA LEU A 137 9.70 -3.13 6.14
C LEU A 137 8.57 -3.67 5.24
N ALA A 138 8.89 -4.50 4.24
CA ALA A 138 7.92 -5.03 3.30
C ALA A 138 6.84 -5.90 4.00
N PRO A 139 7.16 -6.81 4.94
CA PRO A 139 6.14 -7.58 5.65
C PRO A 139 5.11 -6.71 6.37
N LEU A 140 5.55 -5.58 6.96
CA LEU A 140 4.65 -4.64 7.65
C LEU A 140 3.71 -3.92 6.67
N ALA A 141 4.22 -3.55 5.49
CA ALA A 141 3.43 -2.94 4.43
C ALA A 141 2.38 -3.92 3.86
N HIS A 142 2.78 -5.15 3.54
CA HIS A 142 1.85 -6.21 3.08
C HIS A 142 0.78 -6.52 4.12
N ASN A 143 1.17 -6.60 5.39
CA ASN A 143 0.23 -6.77 6.49
C ASN A 143 -0.75 -5.60 6.61
N MET A 144 -0.32 -4.36 6.36
CA MET A 144 -1.22 -3.19 6.35
C MET A 144 -2.27 -3.28 5.25
N ILE A 145 -1.90 -3.72 4.03
CA ILE A 145 -2.85 -3.92 2.93
C ILE A 145 -3.85 -5.01 3.30
N ARG A 146 -3.38 -6.17 3.78
CA ARG A 146 -4.24 -7.27 4.20
C ARG A 146 -5.18 -6.86 5.33
N TRP A 147 -4.66 -6.17 6.33
CA TRP A 147 -5.43 -5.67 7.48
C TRP A 147 -6.57 -4.75 7.06
N GLN A 148 -6.33 -3.88 6.07
CA GLN A 148 -7.35 -3.00 5.51
C GLN A 148 -8.39 -3.80 4.71
N SER A 149 -7.92 -4.76 3.91
CA SER A 149 -8.76 -5.47 2.96
C SER A 149 -9.74 -6.44 3.65
N GLU A 150 -9.32 -7.05 4.75
CA GLU A 150 -10.16 -7.86 5.66
C GLU A 150 -11.29 -7.07 6.34
N ARG A 151 -11.26 -5.74 6.27
CA ARG A 151 -12.29 -4.84 6.84
C ARG A 151 -13.09 -4.12 5.76
N SER A 152 -12.68 -4.25 4.50
CA SER A 152 -13.48 -3.82 3.36
C SER A 152 -14.52 -4.90 3.05
N PHE A 153 -15.80 -4.54 3.14
CA PHE A 153 -16.92 -5.47 2.92
C PHE A 153 -16.89 -6.18 1.55
N GLU A 154 -16.19 -5.62 0.57
CA GLU A 154 -16.06 -6.17 -0.79
C GLU A 154 -15.15 -7.42 -0.88
N GLN A 155 -14.26 -7.65 0.10
CA GLN A 155 -13.27 -8.75 0.04
C GLN A 155 -13.49 -9.88 1.06
N HIS A 156 -14.56 -9.82 1.87
CA HIS A 156 -14.81 -10.80 2.93
C HIS A 156 -15.02 -12.25 2.46
N SER A 157 -15.23 -12.51 1.17
CA SER A 157 -15.58 -13.85 0.64
C SER A 157 -14.40 -14.71 0.16
N PHE A 158 -13.20 -14.16 -0.05
CA PHE A 158 -12.11 -14.86 -0.73
C PHE A 158 -10.83 -15.13 0.08
N VAL A 159 -10.66 -14.52 1.25
CA VAL A 159 -9.41 -14.61 2.03
C VAL A 159 -9.62 -15.45 3.28
N SER A 160 -8.83 -16.52 3.43
CA SER A 160 -8.69 -17.26 4.70
C SER A 160 -8.36 -16.28 5.82
N ARG A 161 -9.26 -16.17 6.82
CA ARG A 161 -9.15 -15.24 7.96
C ARG A 161 -7.89 -15.49 8.79
N THR A 162 -6.76 -14.97 8.34
CA THR A 162 -5.53 -14.89 9.13
C THR A 162 -5.51 -13.50 9.74
N ASN A 163 -6.09 -13.36 10.94
CA ASN A 163 -6.28 -12.06 11.57
C ASN A 163 -4.92 -11.35 11.76
N VAL A 164 -4.63 -10.36 10.92
CA VAL A 164 -3.46 -9.48 11.08
C VAL A 164 -3.74 -8.49 12.22
N LEU A 165 -2.77 -8.30 13.12
CA LEU A 165 -2.86 -7.32 14.20
C LEU A 165 -2.29 -5.96 13.77
N LEU A 166 -2.84 -4.85 14.27
CA LEU A 166 -2.33 -3.49 13.97
C LEU A 166 -0.85 -3.29 14.33
N VAL A 167 -0.35 -3.98 15.35
CA VAL A 167 1.08 -3.94 15.74
C VAL A 167 1.99 -4.63 14.72
N GLN A 168 1.44 -5.50 13.88
CA GLN A 168 2.16 -6.17 12.79
C GLN A 168 2.12 -5.37 11.48
N THR A 169 1.58 -4.15 11.53
CA THR A 169 1.48 -3.24 10.38
C THR A 169 2.23 -1.94 10.65
N LEU A 170 2.23 -1.05 9.66
CA LEU A 170 2.78 0.30 9.78
C LEU A 170 1.97 1.24 10.68
N TYR A 171 0.85 0.80 11.26
CA TYR A 171 -0.08 1.68 11.97
C TYR A 171 0.57 2.43 13.14
N PHE A 172 1.43 1.76 13.90
CA PHE A 172 2.15 2.37 15.03
C PHE A 172 3.57 2.83 14.66
N ALA A 173 3.95 2.77 13.38
CA ALA A 173 5.27 3.21 12.97
C ALA A 173 5.40 4.73 13.11
N ASN A 174 6.55 5.20 13.60
CA ASN A 174 6.86 6.62 13.69
C ASN A 174 6.99 7.20 12.28
N GLN A 175 6.28 8.29 12.01
CA GLN A 175 6.18 8.90 10.70
C GLN A 175 7.53 9.39 10.19
N GLU A 176 8.26 10.15 10.99
CA GLU A 176 9.55 10.74 10.61
C GLU A 176 10.56 9.66 10.22
N LYS A 177 10.66 8.61 11.03
CA LYS A 177 11.55 7.47 10.76
C LYS A 177 11.19 6.76 9.45
N ILE A 178 9.91 6.49 9.22
CA ILE A 178 9.48 5.84 7.97
C ILE A 178 9.74 6.75 6.76
N GLU A 179 9.51 8.05 6.87
CA GLU A 179 9.80 9.00 5.79
C GLU A 179 11.28 9.09 5.46
N GLU A 180 12.15 9.05 6.48
CA GLU A 180 13.61 8.99 6.31
C GLU A 180 14.03 7.68 5.61
N THR A 181 13.56 6.53 6.11
CA THR A 181 13.84 5.21 5.52
C THR A 181 13.35 5.11 4.07
N ILE A 182 12.14 5.61 3.77
CA ILE A 182 11.62 5.66 2.40
C ILE A 182 12.50 6.55 1.52
N THR A 183 12.96 7.70 2.03
CA THR A 183 13.85 8.59 1.27
C THR A 183 15.17 7.90 0.94
N GLU A 184 15.74 7.14 1.87
CA GLU A 184 16.95 6.35 1.65
C GLU A 184 16.75 5.28 0.56
N LEU A 185 15.66 4.52 0.64
CA LEU A 185 15.29 3.55 -0.41
C LEU A 185 15.17 4.22 -1.79
N LEU A 186 14.57 5.41 -1.86
CA LEU A 186 14.40 6.13 -3.12
C LEU A 186 15.71 6.67 -3.68
N VAL A 187 16.66 7.06 -2.83
CA VAL A 187 18.02 7.47 -3.26
C VAL A 187 18.76 6.26 -3.83
N GLY A 188 18.74 5.13 -3.13
CA GLY A 188 19.34 3.88 -3.61
C GLY A 188 18.72 3.41 -4.93
N LEU A 189 17.39 3.41 -5.02
CA LEU A 189 16.67 3.04 -6.24
C LEU A 189 17.04 3.95 -7.42
N ASN A 190 17.13 5.26 -7.18
CA ASN A 190 17.57 6.21 -8.21
C ASN A 190 19.00 5.90 -8.68
N TYR A 191 19.91 5.55 -7.77
CA TYR A 191 21.29 5.20 -8.11
C TYR A 191 21.36 3.92 -8.95
N VAL A 192 20.75 2.83 -8.47
CA VAL A 192 20.74 1.53 -9.16
C VAL A 192 20.10 1.63 -10.55
N TRP A 193 19.02 2.39 -10.68
CA TRP A 193 18.37 2.61 -11.97
C TRP A 193 19.27 3.35 -12.96
N ARG A 194 19.93 4.43 -12.53
CA ARG A 194 20.87 5.18 -13.36
C ARG A 194 22.02 4.30 -13.82
N TYR A 195 22.62 3.54 -12.91
CA TYR A 195 23.70 2.60 -13.19
C TYR A 195 23.29 1.54 -14.21
N SER A 196 22.14 0.87 -14.01
CA SER A 196 21.64 -0.15 -14.95
C SER A 196 21.40 0.42 -16.35
N ARG A 197 20.91 1.66 -16.45
CA ARG A 197 20.70 2.31 -17.74
C ARG A 197 22.01 2.60 -18.46
N GLU A 198 23.03 3.11 -17.76
CA GLU A 198 24.36 3.34 -18.35
C GLU A 198 25.01 2.03 -18.83
N LEU A 199 24.86 0.94 -18.09
CA LEU A 199 25.33 -0.37 -18.54
C LEU A 199 24.63 -0.83 -19.82
N ASN A 200 23.31 -0.67 -19.89
CA ASN A 200 22.54 -1.05 -21.09
C ASN A 200 22.92 -0.19 -22.30
N GLU A 201 23.13 1.12 -22.11
CA GLU A 201 23.58 2.04 -23.16
C GLU A 201 24.97 1.65 -23.69
N LYS A 202 25.92 1.29 -22.80
CA LYS A 202 27.26 0.79 -23.18
C LYS A 202 27.18 -0.52 -23.96
N ALA A 203 26.40 -1.49 -23.50
CA ALA A 203 26.22 -2.76 -24.18
C ALA A 203 25.58 -2.60 -25.58
N LEU A 204 24.60 -1.69 -25.71
CA LEU A 204 23.99 -1.35 -27.00
C LEU A 204 25.00 -0.71 -27.96
N ALA A 205 25.85 0.19 -27.46
CA ALA A 205 26.90 0.82 -28.25
C ALA A 205 27.93 -0.21 -28.76
N GLU A 206 28.37 -1.13 -27.90
CA GLU A 206 29.28 -2.23 -28.28
C GLU A 206 28.65 -3.16 -29.32
N CYS A 207 27.37 -3.54 -29.19
CA CYS A 207 26.68 -4.34 -30.21
C CYS A 207 26.53 -3.61 -31.56
N SER A 208 26.45 -2.28 -31.55
CA SER A 208 26.36 -1.47 -32.77
C SER A 208 27.71 -1.35 -33.49
N SER A 209 28.83 -1.27 -32.77
CA SER A 209 30.16 -1.20 -33.38
C SER A 209 30.54 -2.49 -34.10
N PHE A 210 30.15 -3.65 -33.55
CA PHE A 210 30.35 -4.96 -34.21
C PHE A 210 29.66 -5.08 -35.58
N ARG A 211 28.61 -4.29 -35.87
CA ARG A 211 27.93 -4.31 -37.17
C ARG A 211 28.64 -3.48 -38.24
N VAL A 212 29.32 -2.41 -37.84
CA VAL A 212 30.00 -1.49 -38.77
C VAL A 212 31.35 -2.06 -39.22
N ASP A 213 32.02 -2.84 -38.38
CA ASP A 213 33.33 -3.43 -38.73
C ASP A 213 33.23 -4.60 -39.72
N ASN A 214 32.04 -5.21 -39.90
CA ASN A 214 31.85 -6.34 -40.81
C ASN A 214 31.43 -5.92 -42.24
N GLU A 215 31.07 -4.65 -42.46
CA GLU A 215 30.79 -4.11 -43.81
C GLU A 215 32.05 -3.61 -44.52
N ASN A 216 33.16 -3.40 -43.79
CA ASN A 216 34.43 -2.92 -44.35
C ASN A 216 35.41 -4.04 -44.77
N LEU A 217 35.02 -5.31 -44.67
CA LEU A 217 35.85 -6.48 -45.05
C LEU A 217 35.46 -7.13 -46.39
N ASN A 218 34.49 -6.59 -47.13
CA ASN A 218 34.02 -7.14 -48.42
C ASN A 218 34.38 -6.31 -49.66
N LEU A 219 35.40 -5.45 -49.56
CA LEU A 219 35.97 -4.71 -50.70
C LEU A 219 37.49 -4.95 -50.78
N ASN A 220 37.87 -6.12 -51.26
CA ASN A 220 39.19 -6.38 -51.88
C ASN A 220 39.12 -7.57 -52.83
#